data_AF-A0A9D9MX61-F1
#
_entry.id   AF-A0A9D9MX61-F1
#
_cell.length_a   1.000
_cell.length_b   1.000
_cell.length_c   1.000
_cell.angle_alpha   90.00
_cell.angle_beta   90.00
_cell.angle_gamma   90.00
#
_symmetry.space_group_name_H-M   'P 1'
#
loop_
_entity.id
_entity.type
_entity.pdbx_description
1 polymer ?
#
loop_
_entity_poly.entity_id
_entity_poly.type
_entity_poly.pdbx_seq_one_letter_code
_entity_poly.pdbx_strand_id
1 'polypeptide(L)'
;MADLMLAPRVRETCLTAGTGPLTLGGAPAGYFPFSAVGEGVAKAVPYLIEWGSGSGAGAEWGVGNLNAAGTVLARDWVQGHTPATLRAGPGTTPVDLPAGSKTVSLAVLDTMAVAVCPETAQAANPSPVADQDQALAVGIGARASGGLATALGSLAEALHDRAIVVGAGASTGPRAAHLVAGDGLVVEQCVTGDAASGLPFVANGPCLFLTADQPYWIEMTAFACNAAVTQFRAIRRTIFVAGAGIVTQGADTVLVSSLATVPTVTLALGGVNADGRKPLVVTASSSGATAVTWRIFFRTLGL
;
A
#
# COMPACT_ATOMS: atom_id res chain seq x y z
N MET A 1 -14.05 1.71 17.46
CA MET A 1 -14.80 1.22 16.28
C MET A 1 -15.08 -0.25 16.52
N ALA A 2 -16.30 -0.72 16.28
CA ALA A 2 -16.58 -2.15 16.31
C ALA A 2 -15.82 -2.82 15.16
N ASP A 3 -15.22 -3.98 15.41
CA ASP A 3 -14.50 -4.72 14.36
C ASP A 3 -15.47 -5.10 13.24
N LEU A 4 -15.02 -4.98 11.99
CA LEU A 4 -15.76 -5.49 10.84
C LEU A 4 -15.66 -7.02 10.82
N MET A 5 -16.80 -7.71 10.81
CA MET A 5 -16.85 -9.17 10.80
C MET A 5 -17.49 -9.70 9.51
N LEU A 6 -16.85 -10.71 8.92
CA LEU A 6 -17.33 -11.48 7.79
C LEU A 6 -17.49 -12.94 8.22
N ALA A 7 -18.59 -13.57 7.84
CA ALA A 7 -18.80 -15.00 8.09
C ALA A 7 -19.61 -15.64 6.95
N PRO A 8 -19.26 -16.88 6.56
CA PRO A 8 -19.98 -17.58 5.50
C PRO A 8 -21.35 -18.07 5.98
N ARG A 9 -22.31 -18.12 5.06
CA ARG A 9 -23.65 -18.71 5.27
C ARG A 9 -24.41 -18.11 6.48
N VAL A 10 -24.24 -16.82 6.76
CA VAL A 10 -25.05 -16.11 7.75
C VAL A 10 -26.27 -15.51 7.07
N ARG A 11 -27.46 -15.89 7.52
CA ARG A 11 -28.73 -15.41 6.99
C ARG A 11 -29.82 -15.53 8.04
N GLU A 12 -30.68 -14.53 8.14
CA GLU A 12 -31.88 -14.54 8.97
C GLU A 12 -33.08 -13.94 8.24
N THR A 13 -34.27 -14.17 8.81
CA THR A 13 -35.49 -13.47 8.38
C THR A 13 -35.67 -12.19 9.18
N CYS A 14 -36.41 -11.22 8.63
CA CYS A 14 -36.77 -9.99 9.34
C CYS A 14 -38.18 -9.54 8.92
N LEU A 15 -38.96 -9.04 9.89
CA LEU A 15 -40.30 -8.48 9.65
C LEU A 15 -40.37 -6.96 9.84
N THR A 16 -39.27 -6.34 10.27
CA THR A 16 -39.20 -4.89 10.45
C THR A 16 -39.50 -4.18 9.12
N ALA A 17 -40.37 -3.18 9.21
CA ALA A 17 -40.66 -2.20 8.16
C ALA A 17 -40.14 -0.83 8.59
N GLY A 18 -40.08 0.14 7.68
CA GLY A 18 -39.59 1.47 8.01
C GLY A 18 -38.09 1.65 7.76
N THR A 19 -37.58 2.79 8.21
CA THR A 19 -36.17 3.16 8.11
C THR A 19 -35.33 2.74 9.32
N GLY A 20 -35.96 2.25 10.39
CA GLY A 20 -35.30 1.94 11.67
C GLY A 20 -34.41 0.69 11.67
N PRO A 21 -33.78 0.40 12.83
CA PRO A 21 -32.99 -0.82 13.04
C PRO A 21 -33.83 -2.08 12.85
N LEU A 22 -33.22 -3.11 12.28
CA LEU A 22 -33.88 -4.38 12.00
C LEU A 22 -33.84 -5.30 13.22
N THR A 23 -34.97 -5.94 13.52
CA THR A 23 -35.01 -7.08 14.46
C THR A 23 -34.89 -8.38 13.67
N LEU A 24 -33.88 -9.17 13.97
CA LEU A 24 -33.56 -10.41 13.26
C LEU A 24 -34.34 -11.59 13.87
N GLY A 25 -35.01 -12.34 13.01
CA GLY A 25 -36.03 -13.34 13.34
C GLY A 25 -35.52 -14.78 13.43
N GLY A 26 -34.21 -14.99 13.35
CA GLY A 26 -33.58 -16.30 13.39
C GLY A 26 -33.21 -16.85 12.01
N ALA A 27 -32.24 -17.78 12.03
CA ALA A 27 -31.67 -18.37 10.83
C ALA A 27 -32.54 -19.51 10.28
N PRO A 28 -32.78 -19.55 8.96
CA PRO A 28 -33.39 -20.72 8.32
C PRO A 28 -32.41 -21.90 8.33
N ALA A 29 -32.95 -23.11 8.11
CA ALA A 29 -32.15 -24.33 8.07
C ALA A 29 -30.96 -24.22 7.10
N GLY A 30 -29.77 -24.62 7.56
CA GLY A 30 -28.53 -24.58 6.78
C GLY A 30 -27.80 -23.24 6.77
N TYR A 31 -28.24 -22.25 7.56
CA TYR A 31 -27.55 -20.97 7.76
C TYR A 31 -27.23 -20.75 9.25
N PHE A 32 -26.18 -19.96 9.51
CA PHE A 32 -25.85 -19.49 10.85
C PHE A 32 -26.63 -18.22 11.19
N PRO A 33 -27.00 -18.03 12.47
CA PRO A 33 -27.59 -16.78 12.93
C PRO A 33 -26.54 -15.68 13.08
N PHE A 34 -26.98 -14.42 13.07
CA PHE A 34 -26.14 -13.27 13.34
C PHE A 34 -25.63 -13.27 14.79
N SER A 35 -26.31 -13.91 15.73
CA SER A 35 -25.81 -14.13 17.10
C SER A 35 -24.50 -14.92 17.16
N ALA A 36 -24.24 -15.80 16.18
CA ALA A 36 -22.95 -16.48 16.05
C ALA A 36 -21.83 -15.57 15.51
N VAL A 37 -22.18 -14.42 14.93
CA VAL A 37 -21.23 -13.42 14.41
C VAL A 37 -20.85 -12.42 15.50
N GLY A 38 -21.83 -12.02 16.32
CA GLY A 38 -21.59 -11.08 17.43
C GLY A 38 -20.79 -11.68 18.58
N GLU A 39 -20.96 -12.97 18.87
CA GLU A 39 -20.30 -13.67 20.00
C GLU A 39 -20.37 -12.90 21.33
N GLY A 40 -21.49 -12.19 21.59
CA GLY A 40 -21.67 -11.39 22.81
C GLY A 40 -21.08 -9.97 22.74
N VAL A 41 -20.57 -9.53 21.58
CA VAL A 41 -19.95 -8.22 21.36
C VAL A 41 -20.58 -7.56 20.13
N ALA A 42 -20.75 -6.23 20.16
CA ALA A 42 -21.25 -5.50 18.99
C ALA A 42 -20.22 -5.52 17.85
N LYS A 43 -20.67 -5.72 16.61
CA LYS A 43 -19.82 -5.87 15.42
C LYS A 43 -20.33 -5.04 14.26
N ALA A 44 -19.43 -4.42 13.52
CA ALA A 44 -19.77 -3.87 12.21
C ALA A 44 -19.85 -5.04 11.22
N VAL A 45 -20.88 -5.08 10.39
CA VAL A 45 -21.10 -6.18 9.44
C VAL A 45 -21.58 -5.64 8.09
N PRO A 46 -21.05 -6.14 6.96
CA PRO A 46 -21.65 -5.87 5.68
C PRO A 46 -22.89 -6.74 5.48
N TYR A 47 -23.97 -6.11 5.06
CA TYR A 47 -25.25 -6.76 4.91
C TYR A 47 -25.78 -6.66 3.49
N LEU A 48 -26.64 -7.61 3.17
CA LEU A 48 -27.59 -7.56 2.08
C LEU A 48 -28.98 -7.86 2.66
N ILE A 49 -29.92 -6.93 2.46
CA ILE A 49 -31.33 -7.08 2.78
C ILE A 49 -32.08 -7.25 1.48
N GLU A 50 -32.88 -8.30 1.35
CA GLU A 50 -33.72 -8.57 0.18
C GLU A 50 -35.19 -8.67 0.63
N TRP A 51 -36.11 -8.13 -0.16
CA TRP A 51 -37.54 -8.19 0.09
C TRP A 51 -38.35 -8.45 -1.17
N GLY A 52 -39.59 -8.90 -0.95
CA GLY A 52 -40.59 -9.09 -1.99
C GLY A 52 -40.29 -10.24 -2.96
N SER A 53 -41.14 -10.35 -3.99
CA SER A 53 -40.98 -11.25 -5.13
C SER A 53 -41.57 -10.59 -6.37
N GLY A 54 -41.00 -10.84 -7.56
CA GLY A 54 -41.50 -10.26 -8.80
C GLY A 54 -41.36 -8.73 -8.86
N SER A 55 -42.40 -8.01 -9.28
CA SER A 55 -42.36 -6.55 -9.48
C SER A 55 -42.24 -5.71 -8.20
N GLY A 56 -42.48 -6.30 -7.03
CA GLY A 56 -42.26 -5.67 -5.72
C GLY A 56 -40.95 -6.07 -5.05
N ALA A 57 -40.06 -6.78 -5.77
CA ALA A 57 -38.78 -7.21 -5.23
C ALA A 57 -37.79 -6.05 -5.19
N GLY A 58 -36.97 -6.03 -4.15
CA GLY A 58 -35.88 -5.07 -4.01
C GLY A 58 -34.82 -5.56 -3.04
N ALA A 59 -33.69 -4.88 -3.06
CA ALA A 59 -32.58 -5.14 -2.16
C ALA A 59 -31.91 -3.84 -1.73
N GLU A 60 -31.30 -3.87 -0.55
CA GLU A 60 -30.41 -2.85 -0.02
C GLU A 60 -29.15 -3.53 0.50
N TRP A 61 -27.99 -2.95 0.23
CA TRP A 61 -26.71 -3.41 0.77
C TRP A 61 -25.93 -2.25 1.37
N GLY A 62 -25.13 -2.58 2.38
CA GLY A 62 -24.42 -1.59 3.16
C GLY A 62 -23.63 -2.20 4.29
N VAL A 63 -23.12 -1.33 5.16
CA VAL A 63 -22.47 -1.72 6.42
C VAL A 63 -23.36 -1.27 7.57
N GLY A 64 -23.66 -2.20 8.47
CA GLY A 64 -24.48 -1.96 9.64
C GLY A 64 -23.77 -2.35 10.93
N ASN A 65 -24.34 -1.94 12.05
CA ASN A 65 -23.86 -2.31 13.38
C ASN A 65 -24.81 -3.31 14.02
N LEU A 66 -24.30 -4.51 14.22
CA LEU A 66 -24.97 -5.60 14.90
C LEU A 66 -24.79 -5.45 16.41
N ASN A 67 -25.88 -5.49 17.17
CA ASN A 67 -25.79 -5.42 18.63
C ASN A 67 -25.07 -6.65 19.23
N ALA A 68 -24.66 -6.54 20.50
CA ALA A 68 -23.93 -7.61 21.19
C ALA A 68 -24.65 -8.96 21.23
N ALA A 69 -25.99 -8.95 21.25
CA ALA A 69 -26.80 -10.16 21.21
C ALA A 69 -26.92 -10.77 19.80
N GLY A 70 -26.52 -10.05 18.76
CA GLY A 70 -26.69 -10.43 17.35
C GLY A 70 -28.14 -10.54 16.89
N THR A 71 -29.04 -9.77 17.50
CA THR A 71 -30.49 -9.78 17.22
C THR A 71 -31.00 -8.48 16.63
N VAL A 72 -30.21 -7.40 16.66
CA VAL A 72 -30.59 -6.10 16.11
C VAL A 72 -29.47 -5.58 15.21
N LEU A 73 -29.82 -5.22 13.97
CA LEU A 73 -28.91 -4.62 12.99
C LEU A 73 -29.33 -3.17 12.72
N ALA A 74 -28.49 -2.22 13.14
CA ALA A 74 -28.60 -0.82 12.73
C ALA A 74 -27.97 -0.63 11.33
N ARG A 75 -28.61 0.17 10.48
CA ARG A 75 -28.23 0.38 9.07
C ARG A 75 -27.45 1.68 8.93
N ASP A 76 -26.22 1.66 9.40
CA ASP A 76 -25.41 2.86 9.59
C ASP A 76 -24.93 3.48 8.26
N TRP A 77 -24.60 2.63 7.27
CA TRP A 77 -24.19 3.09 5.95
C TRP A 77 -24.79 2.25 4.83
N VAL A 78 -25.79 2.81 4.16
CA VAL A 78 -26.33 2.25 2.91
C VAL A 78 -25.39 2.57 1.76
N GLN A 79 -24.91 1.53 1.08
CA GLN A 79 -24.05 1.64 -0.10
C GLN A 79 -24.83 1.54 -1.41
N GLY A 80 -26.01 0.94 -1.41
CA GLY A 80 -26.84 0.87 -2.60
C GLY A 80 -28.13 0.13 -2.36
N HIS A 81 -29.05 0.27 -3.30
CA HIS A 81 -30.32 -0.43 -3.31
C HIS A 81 -30.87 -0.51 -4.73
N THR A 82 -31.60 -1.58 -5.02
CA THR A 82 -32.36 -1.69 -6.27
C THR A 82 -33.74 -1.05 -6.13
N PRO A 83 -34.32 -0.51 -7.23
CA PRO A 83 -33.76 -0.44 -8.59
C PRO A 83 -32.94 0.83 -8.86
N ALA A 84 -32.67 1.67 -7.85
CA ALA A 84 -32.25 3.05 -8.09
C ALA A 84 -30.74 3.29 -8.06
N THR A 85 -30.02 2.79 -7.07
CA THR A 85 -28.64 3.23 -6.80
C THR A 85 -27.71 2.05 -6.57
N LEU A 86 -26.81 1.82 -7.52
CA LEU A 86 -25.80 0.76 -7.38
C LEU A 86 -24.71 1.10 -6.35
N ARG A 87 -24.32 2.38 -6.27
CA ARG A 87 -23.31 2.90 -5.34
C ARG A 87 -23.73 4.28 -4.84
N ALA A 88 -23.82 4.45 -3.54
CA ALA A 88 -24.18 5.68 -2.86
C ALA A 88 -23.03 6.17 -1.98
N GLY A 89 -22.95 7.49 -1.77
CA GLY A 89 -21.99 8.09 -0.86
C GLY A 89 -22.30 7.79 0.62
N PRO A 90 -21.36 8.07 1.53
CA PRO A 90 -21.62 8.00 2.98
C PRO A 90 -22.80 8.90 3.37
N GLY A 91 -23.64 8.41 4.30
CA GLY A 91 -24.79 9.16 4.82
C GLY A 91 -26.09 9.03 4.00
N THR A 92 -26.19 8.04 3.11
CA THR A 92 -27.45 7.75 2.40
C THR A 92 -28.50 7.21 3.38
N THR A 93 -29.71 7.78 3.33
CA THR A 93 -30.82 7.37 4.20
C THR A 93 -31.18 5.90 3.97
N PRO A 94 -31.37 5.13 5.06
CA PRO A 94 -31.91 3.77 4.97
C PRO A 94 -33.20 3.71 4.15
N VAL A 95 -33.31 2.74 3.23
CA VAL A 95 -34.54 2.49 2.47
C VAL A 95 -35.69 2.26 3.44
N ASP A 96 -36.84 2.86 3.15
CA ASP A 96 -38.10 2.60 3.86
C ASP A 96 -38.58 1.18 3.49
N LEU A 97 -38.25 0.21 4.34
CA LEU A 97 -38.52 -1.19 4.03
C LEU A 97 -40.03 -1.44 4.06
N PRO A 98 -40.59 -2.14 3.05
CA PRO A 98 -42.02 -2.43 3.02
C PRO A 98 -42.43 -3.35 4.16
N ALA A 99 -43.73 -3.50 4.42
CA ALA A 99 -44.19 -4.58 5.31
C ALA A 99 -43.88 -5.97 4.75
N GLY A 100 -43.86 -6.99 5.61
CA GLY A 100 -43.66 -8.39 5.22
C GLY A 100 -42.23 -8.92 5.46
N SER A 101 -41.96 -10.13 4.95
CA SER A 101 -40.74 -10.89 5.22
C SER A 101 -39.57 -10.48 4.34
N LYS A 102 -38.40 -10.34 4.98
CA LYS A 102 -37.13 -9.91 4.39
C LYS A 102 -36.11 -10.98 4.68
N THR A 103 -35.20 -11.17 3.75
CA THR A 103 -33.98 -11.92 3.99
C THR A 103 -32.87 -10.95 4.34
N VAL A 104 -32.19 -11.17 5.46
CA VAL A 104 -30.99 -10.43 5.84
C VAL A 104 -29.84 -11.41 5.81
N SER A 105 -28.76 -11.08 5.10
CA SER A 105 -27.58 -11.94 4.99
C SER A 105 -26.31 -11.12 5.12
N LEU A 106 -25.22 -11.78 5.53
CA LEU A 106 -23.90 -11.20 5.34
C LEU A 106 -23.52 -11.32 3.87
N ALA A 107 -23.04 -10.22 3.30
CA ALA A 107 -22.56 -10.17 1.93
C ALA A 107 -21.16 -9.57 1.90
N VAL A 108 -20.31 -10.08 1.00
CA VAL A 108 -19.06 -9.38 0.68
C VAL A 108 -19.41 -8.29 -0.31
N LEU A 109 -19.30 -7.04 0.13
CA LEU A 109 -19.51 -5.90 -0.76
C LEU A 109 -18.31 -5.80 -1.71
N ASP A 110 -18.54 -5.33 -2.93
CA ASP A 110 -17.48 -5.17 -3.93
C ASP A 110 -16.42 -4.12 -3.53
N THR A 111 -16.75 -3.24 -2.58
CA THR A 111 -15.81 -2.33 -1.90
C THR A 111 -14.87 -3.05 -0.92
N MET A 112 -15.14 -4.33 -0.61
CA MET A 112 -14.36 -5.18 0.30
C MET A 112 -13.46 -6.18 -0.44
N ALA A 113 -13.11 -5.90 -1.71
CA ALA A 113 -12.20 -6.73 -2.51
C ALA A 113 -10.79 -6.93 -1.90
N VAL A 114 -10.47 -6.23 -0.81
CA VAL A 114 -9.26 -6.37 -0.02
C VAL A 114 -9.65 -6.66 1.43
N ALA A 115 -9.31 -7.85 1.94
CA ALA A 115 -9.41 -8.17 3.36
C ALA A 115 -8.11 -7.76 4.07
N VAL A 116 -8.20 -6.88 5.07
CA VAL A 116 -7.07 -6.44 5.90
C VAL A 116 -7.33 -6.88 7.34
N CYS A 117 -6.37 -7.59 7.95
CA CYS A 117 -6.38 -7.80 9.39
C CYS A 117 -5.68 -6.61 10.06
N PRO A 118 -6.35 -5.79 10.90
CA PRO A 118 -5.66 -4.77 11.69
C PRO A 118 -4.65 -5.45 12.64
N GLU A 119 -3.44 -4.90 12.71
CA GLU A 119 -2.56 -5.18 13.84
C GLU A 119 -3.23 -4.67 15.13
N THR A 120 -2.92 -5.32 16.26
CA THR A 120 -3.55 -5.05 17.56
C THR A 120 -3.38 -3.58 17.96
N ALA A 121 -4.51 -2.86 18.02
CA ALA A 121 -4.68 -1.56 18.64
C ALA A 121 -3.62 -0.49 18.30
N GLN A 122 -3.69 0.09 17.09
CA GLN A 122 -3.10 1.42 16.87
C GLN A 122 -4.20 2.45 16.60
N ALA A 123 -4.33 3.36 17.57
CA ALA A 123 -5.32 4.43 17.60
C ALA A 123 -5.10 5.44 16.46
N ALA A 124 -6.22 5.94 15.92
CA ALA A 124 -6.30 7.00 14.90
C ALA A 124 -5.67 6.64 13.54
N ASN A 125 -6.13 5.58 12.89
CA ASN A 125 -5.57 5.16 11.62
C ASN A 125 -6.50 5.54 10.44
N PRO A 126 -6.07 6.41 9.51
CA PRO A 126 -6.92 6.87 8.41
C PRO A 126 -7.24 5.74 7.43
N SER A 127 -8.36 5.89 6.71
CA SER A 127 -8.66 5.07 5.54
C SER A 127 -7.48 5.05 4.57
N PRO A 128 -7.27 3.96 3.81
CA PRO A 128 -6.26 3.98 2.76
C PRO A 128 -6.50 5.15 1.80
N VAL A 129 -5.43 5.83 1.40
CA VAL A 129 -5.47 7.00 0.51
C VAL A 129 -4.68 6.70 -0.74
N ALA A 130 -5.33 6.79 -1.91
CA ALA A 130 -4.68 6.82 -3.22
C ALA A 130 -5.12 8.12 -3.92
N ASP A 131 -4.24 9.12 -3.97
CA ASP A 131 -4.58 10.49 -4.38
C ASP A 131 -3.92 10.94 -5.70
N GLN A 132 -3.28 10.00 -6.43
CA GLN A 132 -2.65 10.22 -7.74
C GLN A 132 -3.12 9.23 -8.82
N ASP A 133 -2.79 9.53 -10.08
CA ASP A 133 -3.12 8.70 -11.23
C ASP A 133 -2.55 7.29 -11.11
N GLN A 134 -3.43 6.29 -11.29
CA GLN A 134 -3.08 4.86 -11.25
C GLN A 134 -2.37 4.42 -9.95
N ALA A 135 -2.60 5.12 -8.83
CA ALA A 135 -2.11 4.74 -7.53
C ALA A 135 -2.96 3.62 -6.89
N LEU A 136 -2.34 2.78 -6.06
CA LEU A 136 -2.99 1.69 -5.33
C LEU A 136 -2.60 1.74 -3.85
N ALA A 137 -3.56 1.83 -2.95
CA ALA A 137 -3.35 1.79 -1.50
C ALA A 137 -4.22 0.69 -0.85
N VAL A 138 -3.57 -0.23 -0.15
CA VAL A 138 -4.18 -1.44 0.43
C VAL A 138 -3.62 -1.62 1.83
N GLY A 139 -4.47 -1.50 2.85
CA GLY A 139 -4.05 -1.61 4.26
C GLY A 139 -4.49 -0.39 5.08
N ILE A 140 -4.53 -0.55 6.41
CA ILE A 140 -4.96 0.53 7.30
C ILE A 140 -3.84 1.57 7.39
N GLY A 141 -4.17 2.84 7.13
CA GLY A 141 -3.19 3.93 7.04
C GLY A 141 -2.27 3.86 5.83
N ALA A 142 -2.54 2.97 4.86
CA ALA A 142 -1.75 2.91 3.63
C ALA A 142 -1.97 4.16 2.78
N ARG A 143 -0.89 4.76 2.26
CA ARG A 143 -0.93 5.98 1.46
C ARG A 143 -0.12 5.82 0.19
N ALA A 144 -0.76 5.97 -0.97
CA ALA A 144 -0.11 6.02 -2.28
C ALA A 144 -0.33 7.41 -2.90
N SER A 145 0.70 8.25 -2.81
CA SER A 145 0.66 9.65 -3.25
C SER A 145 1.65 10.01 -4.36
N GLY A 146 2.30 9.02 -4.95
CA GLY A 146 2.98 9.17 -6.23
C GLY A 146 2.14 8.65 -7.40
N GLY A 147 2.34 9.21 -8.60
CA GLY A 147 1.73 8.67 -9.82
C GLY A 147 2.22 7.25 -10.09
N LEU A 148 1.32 6.32 -10.40
CA LEU A 148 1.57 4.88 -10.53
C LEU A 148 2.21 4.24 -9.26
N ALA A 149 2.01 4.81 -8.07
CA ALA A 149 2.56 4.26 -6.84
C ALA A 149 1.70 3.12 -6.26
N THR A 150 2.31 2.18 -5.53
CA THR A 150 1.63 1.04 -4.89
C THR A 150 2.05 0.95 -3.42
N ALA A 151 1.09 1.03 -2.50
CA ALA A 151 1.28 0.86 -1.06
C ALA A 151 0.44 -0.32 -0.56
N LEU A 152 1.09 -1.38 -0.07
CA LEU A 152 0.47 -2.60 0.41
C LEU A 152 0.93 -2.90 1.85
N GLY A 153 0.02 -2.94 2.82
CA GLY A 153 0.32 -3.17 4.23
C GLY A 153 -0.17 -2.05 5.14
N SER A 154 -0.22 -2.29 6.46
CA SER A 154 -0.56 -1.21 7.40
C SER A 154 0.56 -0.17 7.43
N LEU A 155 0.20 1.12 7.37
CA LEU A 155 1.16 2.23 7.36
C LEU A 155 2.20 2.16 6.22
N ALA A 156 1.85 1.53 5.10
CA ALA A 156 2.66 1.56 3.88
C ALA A 156 2.50 2.92 3.19
N GLU A 157 3.58 3.67 2.97
CA GLU A 157 3.53 5.02 2.37
C GLU A 157 4.33 5.09 1.06
N ALA A 158 3.69 4.86 -0.07
CA ALA A 158 4.27 5.07 -1.40
C ALA A 158 4.11 6.54 -1.84
N LEU A 159 4.95 7.42 -1.29
CA LEU A 159 4.86 8.89 -1.44
C LEU A 159 5.47 9.46 -2.74
N HIS A 160 6.07 8.63 -3.58
CA HIS A 160 6.85 9.05 -4.75
C HIS A 160 6.40 8.31 -6.01
N ASP A 161 6.56 8.93 -7.18
CA ASP A 161 6.13 8.35 -8.46
C ASP A 161 6.73 6.97 -8.73
N ARG A 162 5.87 6.04 -9.13
CA ARG A 162 6.20 4.64 -9.45
C ARG A 162 6.87 3.89 -8.29
N ALA A 163 6.73 4.36 -7.06
CA ALA A 163 7.24 3.66 -5.90
C ALA A 163 6.31 2.48 -5.53
N ILE A 164 6.91 1.38 -5.11
CA ILE A 164 6.21 0.21 -4.59
C ILE A 164 6.66 0.04 -3.14
N VAL A 165 5.71 -0.01 -2.22
CA VAL A 165 5.95 -0.25 -0.79
C VAL A 165 5.08 -1.43 -0.36
N VAL A 166 5.72 -2.45 0.19
CA VAL A 166 5.08 -3.62 0.77
C VAL A 166 5.55 -3.75 2.23
N GLY A 167 4.62 -3.69 3.17
CA GLY A 167 4.86 -3.62 4.62
C GLY A 167 4.85 -2.19 5.17
N ALA A 168 5.11 -2.03 6.46
CA ALA A 168 5.02 -0.74 7.16
C ALA A 168 6.26 0.13 6.92
N GLY A 169 6.07 1.34 6.38
CA GLY A 169 7.17 2.27 6.12
C GLY A 169 6.93 3.14 4.89
N ALA A 170 7.81 4.12 4.66
CA ALA A 170 7.70 5.06 3.56
C ALA A 170 8.65 4.76 2.40
N SER A 171 8.23 5.03 1.17
CA SER A 171 9.11 4.99 0.01
C SER A 171 10.22 6.04 0.15
N THR A 172 11.41 5.67 -0.29
CA THR A 172 12.61 6.49 -0.14
C THR A 172 12.94 7.33 -1.39
N GLY A 173 12.11 7.24 -2.43
CA GLY A 173 12.22 8.05 -3.63
C GLY A 173 11.41 7.50 -4.82
N PRO A 174 11.42 8.19 -5.97
CA PRO A 174 10.76 7.72 -7.19
C PRO A 174 11.35 6.39 -7.67
N ARG A 175 10.49 5.52 -8.20
CA ARG A 175 10.86 4.16 -8.69
C ARG A 175 11.55 3.28 -7.64
N ALA A 176 11.34 3.54 -6.35
CA ALA A 176 11.81 2.69 -5.28
C ALA A 176 10.91 1.45 -5.14
N ALA A 177 11.51 0.27 -4.96
CA ALA A 177 10.81 -0.92 -4.49
C ALA A 177 11.25 -1.21 -3.06
N HIS A 178 10.33 -1.01 -2.12
CA HIS A 178 10.51 -1.17 -0.69
C HIS A 178 9.71 -2.41 -0.25
N LEU A 179 10.41 -3.41 0.26
CA LEU A 179 9.79 -4.60 0.85
C LEU A 179 10.28 -4.77 2.28
N VAL A 180 9.36 -4.62 3.24
CA VAL A 180 9.60 -4.86 4.66
C VAL A 180 9.11 -6.26 4.98
N ALA A 181 10.04 -7.15 5.34
CA ALA A 181 9.74 -8.53 5.70
C ALA A 181 10.36 -8.86 7.06
N GLY A 182 9.52 -8.98 8.10
CA GLY A 182 9.90 -9.46 9.44
C GLY A 182 11.10 -8.73 10.03
N ASP A 183 12.27 -9.37 9.96
CA ASP A 183 13.51 -8.94 10.62
C ASP A 183 14.41 -8.07 9.72
N GLY A 184 13.95 -7.63 8.55
CA GLY A 184 14.81 -6.89 7.62
C GLY A 184 14.09 -6.00 6.60
N LEU A 185 14.78 -4.91 6.28
CA LEU A 185 14.42 -3.98 5.21
C LEU A 185 15.22 -4.32 3.95
N VAL A 186 14.52 -4.70 2.87
CA VAL A 186 15.11 -4.78 1.53
C VAL A 186 14.57 -3.66 0.67
N VAL A 187 15.45 -2.72 0.30
CA VAL A 187 15.14 -1.67 -0.67
C VAL A 187 15.97 -1.89 -1.90
N GLU A 188 15.31 -2.00 -3.05
CA GLU A 188 15.95 -1.91 -4.36
C GLU A 188 15.52 -0.62 -5.05
N GLN A 189 16.47 0.14 -5.57
CA GLN A 189 16.16 1.35 -6.32
C GLN A 189 17.16 1.59 -7.43
N CYS A 190 16.68 2.27 -8.48
CA CYS A 190 17.46 2.65 -9.65
C CYS A 190 17.49 4.17 -9.81
N VAL A 191 18.69 4.73 -9.98
CA VAL A 191 18.88 6.10 -10.48
C VAL A 191 19.40 6.04 -11.92
N THR A 192 18.93 6.97 -12.76
CA THR A 192 19.29 7.03 -14.18
C THR A 192 19.60 8.47 -14.56
N GLY A 193 20.63 8.69 -15.36
CA GLY A 193 20.92 9.99 -15.93
C GLY A 193 22.18 9.98 -16.79
N ASP A 194 22.40 11.10 -17.49
CA ASP A 194 23.48 11.24 -18.46
C ASP A 194 24.64 12.03 -17.86
N ALA A 195 25.87 11.57 -18.11
CA ALA A 195 27.10 12.26 -17.75
C ALA A 195 27.93 12.58 -19.01
N ALA A 196 28.44 13.80 -19.09
CA ALA A 196 29.35 14.23 -20.15
C ALA A 196 30.65 14.81 -19.55
N SER A 197 31.67 15.01 -20.39
CA SER A 197 32.94 15.61 -19.94
C SER A 197 32.68 16.95 -19.25
N GLY A 198 33.13 17.09 -18.00
CA GLY A 198 32.91 18.29 -17.19
C GLY A 198 31.48 18.49 -16.66
N LEU A 199 30.54 17.60 -17.01
CA LEU A 199 29.14 17.64 -16.59
C LEU A 199 28.76 16.28 -15.97
N PRO A 200 29.12 16.05 -14.69
CA PRO A 200 28.79 14.80 -14.03
C PRO A 200 27.28 14.66 -13.80
N PHE A 201 26.79 13.43 -13.89
CA PHE A 201 25.47 13.08 -13.40
C PHE A 201 25.51 13.05 -11.87
N VAL A 202 24.68 13.87 -11.22
CA VAL A 202 24.51 13.86 -9.77
C VAL A 202 23.07 13.45 -9.48
N ALA A 203 22.91 12.42 -8.67
CA ALA A 203 21.63 12.04 -8.11
C ALA A 203 21.76 11.80 -6.62
N ASN A 204 20.77 12.24 -5.86
CA ASN A 204 20.59 11.77 -4.51
C ASN A 204 20.11 10.32 -4.62
N GLY A 205 21.04 9.39 -4.40
CA GLY A 205 20.70 8.00 -4.16
C GLY A 205 19.90 7.90 -2.85
N PRO A 206 19.04 6.90 -2.76
CA PRO A 206 17.87 6.93 -1.89
C PRO A 206 18.03 6.12 -0.60
N CYS A 207 19.22 5.60 -0.31
CA CYS A 207 19.48 5.00 0.98
C CYS A 207 19.37 6.13 2.00
N LEU A 208 18.15 6.38 2.47
CA LEU A 208 17.81 7.38 3.45
C LEU A 208 18.10 6.74 4.80
N PHE A 209 19.35 6.88 5.23
CA PHE A 209 19.81 6.30 6.48
C PHE A 209 19.05 6.96 7.63
N LEU A 210 18.40 6.14 8.47
CA LEU A 210 17.84 6.61 9.72
C LEU A 210 18.98 7.16 10.57
N THR A 211 18.79 8.36 11.09
CA THR A 211 19.84 9.04 11.84
C THR A 211 19.94 8.41 13.24
N ALA A 212 21.14 7.86 13.51
CA ALA A 212 21.64 7.21 14.73
C ALA A 212 21.47 5.67 14.80
N ASP A 213 22.60 4.99 14.60
CA ASP A 213 22.96 3.63 15.06
C ASP A 213 22.61 2.38 14.23
N GLN A 214 21.83 2.46 13.15
CA GLN A 214 21.57 1.28 12.32
C GLN A 214 22.65 1.05 11.25
N PRO A 215 23.30 -0.13 11.21
CA PRO A 215 24.24 -0.49 10.16
C PRO A 215 23.51 -0.94 8.89
N TYR A 216 23.97 -0.45 7.74
CA TYR A 216 23.42 -0.82 6.44
C TYR A 216 24.50 -1.41 5.55
N TRP A 217 24.18 -2.55 4.96
CA TRP A 217 24.95 -3.16 3.89
C TRP A 217 24.33 -2.79 2.55
N ILE A 218 25.11 -2.15 1.67
CA ILE A 218 24.64 -1.70 0.37
C ILE A 218 25.44 -2.37 -0.74
N GLU A 219 24.73 -2.98 -1.66
CA GLU A 219 25.28 -3.47 -2.92
C GLU A 219 24.91 -2.49 -4.04
N MET A 220 25.93 -1.86 -4.64
CA MET A 220 25.77 -1.02 -5.82
C MET A 220 26.13 -1.83 -7.07
N THR A 221 25.26 -1.81 -8.07
CA THR A 221 25.59 -2.22 -9.43
C THR A 221 25.35 -1.06 -10.38
N ALA A 222 26.39 -0.59 -11.07
CA ALA A 222 26.30 0.51 -12.01
C ALA A 222 26.56 0.03 -13.44
N PHE A 223 25.69 0.43 -14.36
CA PHE A 223 25.78 0.18 -15.78
C PHE A 223 25.87 1.51 -16.53
N ALA A 224 26.84 1.61 -17.43
CA ALA A 224 27.07 2.76 -18.29
C ALA A 224 27.07 2.30 -19.76
N CYS A 225 26.47 3.09 -20.65
CA CYS A 225 26.60 2.91 -22.10
C CYS A 225 26.86 4.24 -22.80
N ASN A 226 27.52 4.19 -23.95
CA ASN A 226 27.59 5.35 -24.84
C ASN A 226 26.21 5.61 -25.49
N ALA A 227 26.00 6.81 -26.04
CA ALA A 227 24.74 7.19 -26.68
C ALA A 227 24.29 6.23 -27.80
N ALA A 228 25.24 5.62 -28.52
CA ALA A 228 24.96 4.64 -29.58
C ALA A 228 24.62 3.24 -29.05
N VAL A 229 24.78 2.98 -27.75
CA VAL A 229 24.52 1.68 -27.10
C VAL A 229 25.36 0.56 -27.74
N THR A 230 26.62 0.85 -28.06
CA THR A 230 27.58 -0.08 -28.66
C THR A 230 28.76 -0.38 -27.76
N GLN A 231 29.01 0.49 -26.78
CA GLN A 231 30.05 0.33 -25.78
C GLN A 231 29.44 0.43 -24.40
N PHE A 232 29.93 -0.40 -23.48
CA PHE A 232 29.34 -0.58 -22.16
C PHE A 232 30.38 -0.70 -21.07
N ARG A 233 29.98 -0.39 -19.85
CA ARG A 233 30.73 -0.76 -18.65
C ARG A 233 29.77 -1.09 -17.52
N ALA A 234 30.03 -2.19 -16.84
CA ALA A 234 29.29 -2.61 -15.66
C ALA A 234 30.27 -2.80 -14.50
N ILE A 235 29.97 -2.19 -13.36
CA ILE A 235 30.76 -2.33 -12.13
C ILE A 235 29.85 -2.72 -10.95
N ARG A 236 30.43 -3.42 -9.99
CA ARG A 236 29.82 -3.69 -8.68
C ARG A 236 30.71 -3.17 -7.57
N ARG A 237 30.08 -2.56 -6.56
CA ARG A 237 30.74 -2.09 -5.33
C ARG A 237 29.88 -2.43 -4.13
N THR A 238 30.54 -2.80 -3.04
CA THR A 238 29.89 -2.99 -1.75
C THR A 238 30.24 -1.83 -0.82
N ILE A 239 29.26 -1.33 -0.08
CA ILE A 239 29.40 -0.16 0.78
C ILE A 239 28.82 -0.52 2.15
N PHE A 240 29.54 -0.17 3.20
CA PHE A 240 29.05 -0.29 4.57
C PHE A 240 28.87 1.10 5.16
N VAL A 241 27.66 1.37 5.63
CA VAL A 241 27.26 2.66 6.23
C VAL A 241 26.82 2.41 7.66
N ALA A 242 27.34 3.19 8.59
CA ALA A 242 26.90 3.19 9.98
C ALA A 242 27.05 4.58 10.59
N GLY A 243 26.17 4.92 11.52
CA GLY A 243 26.18 6.23 12.18
C GLY A 243 26.07 7.38 11.16
N ALA A 244 27.04 8.30 11.18
CA ALA A 244 26.99 9.52 10.37
C ALA A 244 27.70 9.44 9.02
N GLY A 245 28.27 8.27 8.64
CA GLY A 245 29.22 8.18 7.54
C GLY A 245 29.27 6.83 6.82
N ILE A 246 29.83 6.85 5.61
CA ILE A 246 30.31 5.62 4.96
C ILE A 246 31.56 5.16 5.72
N VAL A 247 31.50 3.99 6.34
CA VAL A 247 32.58 3.45 7.17
C VAL A 247 33.64 2.78 6.30
N THR A 248 33.20 2.00 5.30
CA THR A 248 34.10 1.38 4.34
C THR A 248 33.42 1.13 2.99
N GLN A 249 34.22 1.05 1.93
CA GLN A 249 33.78 0.74 0.58
C GLN A 249 34.74 -0.29 -0.02
N GLY A 250 34.20 -1.31 -0.67
CA GLY A 250 34.97 -2.22 -1.50
C GLY A 250 35.52 -1.52 -2.75
N ALA A 251 36.52 -2.12 -3.38
CA ALA A 251 36.98 -1.70 -4.71
C ALA A 251 35.93 -2.01 -5.78
N ASP A 252 35.98 -1.28 -6.90
CA ASP A 252 35.13 -1.57 -8.05
C ASP A 252 35.51 -2.91 -8.68
N THR A 253 34.57 -3.84 -8.66
CA THR A 253 34.67 -5.07 -9.45
C THR A 253 34.08 -4.79 -10.83
N VAL A 254 34.93 -4.81 -11.87
CA VAL A 254 34.47 -4.68 -13.26
C VAL A 254 33.85 -5.99 -13.70
N LEU A 255 32.55 -5.97 -14.04
CA LEU A 255 31.83 -7.15 -14.52
C LEU A 255 31.99 -7.30 -16.03
N VAL A 256 31.87 -6.20 -16.78
CA VAL A 256 32.03 -6.12 -18.24
C VAL A 256 32.55 -4.73 -18.58
N SER A 257 33.45 -4.62 -19.58
CA SER A 257 33.90 -3.32 -20.09
C SER A 257 34.31 -3.37 -21.56
N SER A 258 33.65 -2.56 -22.39
CA SER A 258 34.03 -2.22 -23.76
C SER A 258 34.07 -0.71 -24.00
N LEU A 259 33.74 0.10 -22.98
CA LEU A 259 33.89 1.55 -23.01
C LEU A 259 35.38 1.91 -23.10
N ALA A 260 35.74 2.74 -24.08
CA ALA A 260 37.12 3.16 -24.33
C ALA A 260 37.69 4.04 -23.19
N THR A 261 36.81 4.68 -22.43
CA THR A 261 37.15 5.55 -21.31
C THR A 261 36.75 4.88 -19.99
N VAL A 262 37.38 5.30 -18.90
CA VAL A 262 37.11 4.76 -17.56
C VAL A 262 36.19 5.73 -16.83
N PRO A 263 34.86 5.59 -16.98
CA PRO A 263 33.93 6.43 -16.24
C PRO A 263 33.99 6.05 -14.75
N THR A 264 33.82 7.03 -13.87
CA THR A 264 33.94 6.84 -12.42
C THR A 264 32.62 7.06 -11.72
N VAL A 265 32.39 6.31 -10.64
CA VAL A 265 31.27 6.52 -9.71
C VAL A 265 31.84 6.83 -8.33
N THR A 266 31.42 7.97 -7.79
CA THR A 266 31.76 8.44 -6.45
C THR A 266 30.49 8.47 -5.61
N LEU A 267 30.64 8.16 -4.32
CA LEU A 267 29.55 8.06 -3.36
C LEU A 267 29.86 8.90 -2.13
N ALA A 268 28.87 9.65 -1.67
CA ALA A 268 28.96 10.45 -0.45
C ALA A 268 27.62 10.42 0.29
N LEU A 269 27.61 10.66 1.60
CA LEU A 269 26.35 10.97 2.29
C LEU A 269 26.03 12.45 2.10
N GLY A 270 24.78 12.72 1.72
CA GLY A 270 24.26 14.07 1.59
C GLY A 270 23.93 14.70 2.95
N GLY A 271 23.43 15.94 2.89
CA GLY A 271 22.85 16.61 4.05
C GLY A 271 21.63 15.89 4.60
N VAL A 272 21.21 16.28 5.80
CA VAL A 272 19.94 15.81 6.38
C VAL A 272 18.80 16.47 5.61
N ASN A 273 17.92 15.65 5.03
CA ASN A 273 16.71 16.10 4.34
C ASN A 273 15.65 16.57 5.35
N ALA A 274 14.56 17.18 4.85
CA ALA A 274 13.45 17.66 5.69
C ALA A 274 12.77 16.56 6.52
N ASP A 275 12.93 15.29 6.13
CA ASP A 275 12.44 14.10 6.83
C ASP A 275 13.43 13.55 7.87
N GLY A 276 14.54 14.24 8.13
CA GLY A 276 15.55 13.84 9.12
C GLY A 276 16.51 12.75 8.64
N ARG A 277 16.42 12.33 7.37
CA ARG A 277 17.25 11.25 6.80
C ARG A 277 18.36 11.78 5.90
N LYS A 278 19.44 11.01 5.74
CA LYS A 278 20.57 11.37 4.85
C LYS A 278 20.55 10.55 3.57
N PRO A 279 20.57 11.14 2.36
CA PRO A 279 20.65 10.38 1.12
C PRO A 279 22.08 9.92 0.82
N LEU A 280 22.22 8.82 0.08
CA LEU A 280 23.49 8.42 -0.52
C LEU A 280 23.67 9.17 -1.84
N VAL A 281 24.38 10.30 -1.85
CA VAL A 281 24.66 11.06 -3.07
C VAL A 281 25.59 10.27 -3.98
N VAL A 282 25.17 10.10 -5.23
CA VAL A 282 25.90 9.42 -6.28
C VAL A 282 26.34 10.46 -7.29
N THR A 283 27.63 10.46 -7.62
CA THR A 283 28.19 11.26 -8.68
C THR A 283 28.85 10.34 -9.68
N ALA A 284 28.31 10.30 -10.90
CA ALA A 284 28.85 9.51 -11.98
C ALA A 284 29.42 10.43 -13.06
N SER A 285 30.63 10.14 -13.52
CA SER A 285 31.32 10.93 -14.53
C SER A 285 31.64 10.10 -15.77
N SER A 286 31.89 10.78 -16.89
CA SER A 286 32.53 10.18 -18.06
C SER A 286 33.90 10.84 -18.27
N SER A 287 34.93 10.04 -18.57
CA SER A 287 36.27 10.52 -18.90
C SER A 287 36.47 10.55 -20.42
N GLY A 288 35.67 11.33 -21.15
CA GLY A 288 35.80 11.47 -22.61
C GLY A 288 34.75 12.38 -23.23
N ALA A 289 34.95 12.80 -24.49
CA ALA A 289 34.04 13.70 -25.20
C ALA A 289 32.63 13.12 -25.44
N THR A 290 32.46 11.80 -25.30
CA THR A 290 31.19 11.12 -25.53
C THR A 290 30.38 11.02 -24.24
N ALA A 291 29.13 11.48 -24.29
CA ALA A 291 28.18 11.32 -23.19
C ALA A 291 27.90 9.84 -22.90
N VAL A 292 27.73 9.52 -21.62
CA VAL A 292 27.46 8.18 -21.11
C VAL A 292 26.17 8.21 -20.31
N THR A 293 25.24 7.33 -20.65
CA THR A 293 24.00 7.13 -19.89
C THR A 293 24.26 6.11 -18.79
N TRP A 294 23.94 6.48 -17.55
CA TRP A 294 24.08 5.64 -16.39
C TRP A 294 22.75 5.07 -15.92
N ARG A 295 22.77 3.81 -15.49
CA ARG A 295 21.76 3.18 -14.64
C ARG A 295 22.45 2.57 -13.44
N ILE A 296 22.12 3.04 -12.25
CA ILE A 296 22.79 2.60 -11.03
C ILE A 296 21.73 2.06 -10.08
N PHE A 297 21.90 0.80 -9.72
CA PHE A 297 21.04 0.06 -8.81
C PHE A 297 21.69 -0.02 -7.44
N PHE A 298 20.89 0.25 -6.41
CA PHE A 298 21.27 0.08 -5.03
C PHE A 298 20.35 -0.94 -4.40
N ARG A 299 20.93 -1.96 -3.79
CA ARG A 299 20.22 -2.88 -2.90
C ARG A 299 20.72 -2.63 -1.49
N THR A 300 19.81 -2.21 -0.61
CA THR A 300 20.10 -2.00 0.81
C THR A 300 19.57 -3.18 1.60
N LEU A 301 20.42 -3.72 2.47
CA LEU A 301 20.07 -4.72 3.48
C LEU A 301 20.28 -4.05 4.84
N GLY A 302 19.18 -3.86 5.58
CA GLY A 302 19.26 -3.55 7.01
C GLY A 302 19.79 -4.77 7.76
N LEU A 303 20.79 -4.56 8.62
CA LEU A 303 21.38 -5.59 9.49
C LEU A 303 20.80 -5.49 10.90
#